data_AF-A0A023FEH8-F1
#
_entry.id   AF-A0A023FEH8-F1
#
_cell.length_a   1.000
_cell.length_b   1.000
_cell.length_c   1.000
_cell.angle_alpha   90.00
_cell.angle_beta   90.00
_cell.angle_gamma   90.00
#
_symmetry.space_group_name_H-M   'P 1'
#
loop_
_entity.id
_entity.type
_entity.pdbx_description
1 polymer ?
#
loop_
_entity_poly.entity_id
_entity_poly.type
_entity_poly.pdbx_seq_one_letter_code
_entity_poly.pdbx_strand_id
1 'polypeptide(L)'
;MGVGDHPHKHGFERFMDGVYSLFDVPVTWIRETIVAPNRADYNWYHRKYRRVPTIDECYTDDLMCKFEADEQYKRDREVDAKIVNLLARRRDDCMVYEFTSEEKCQPIIDQYKEAELNWFIKYGDLTPHSTVVAAFMKQKHRLIAERRRALKAQQTAELE
;
A
#
# COMPACT_ATOMS: atom_id res chain seq x y z
N MET A 1 18.79 7.35 20.14
CA MET A 1 19.72 8.43 20.51
C MET A 1 19.14 9.00 21.78
N GLY A 2 19.73 8.63 22.92
CA GLY A 2 19.30 9.12 24.23
C GLY A 2 19.77 10.56 24.43
N VAL A 3 19.06 11.29 25.29
CA VAL A 3 19.48 12.62 25.73
C VAL A 3 20.87 12.51 26.38
N GLY A 4 21.87 13.20 25.84
CA GLY A 4 23.24 13.23 26.38
C GLY A 4 24.29 12.36 25.68
N ASP A 5 23.96 11.68 24.57
CA ASP A 5 24.92 10.84 23.83
C ASP A 5 26.03 11.66 23.11
N HIS A 6 25.93 12.99 23.07
CA HIS A 6 26.89 13.89 22.43
C HIS A 6 27.12 15.13 23.30
N PRO A 7 28.37 15.66 23.37
CA PRO A 7 28.66 16.86 24.14
C PRO A 7 27.94 18.07 23.53
N HIS A 8 27.16 18.79 24.34
CA HIS A 8 26.44 19.98 23.89
C HIS A 8 27.41 21.05 23.39
N LYS A 9 27.19 21.53 22.17
CA LYS A 9 28.04 22.54 21.51
C LYS A 9 27.67 23.95 21.97
N HIS A 10 26.41 24.19 22.33
CA HIS A 10 25.88 25.51 22.69
C HIS A 10 24.90 25.45 23.88
N GLY A 11 24.72 26.57 24.59
CA GLY A 11 23.84 26.65 25.76
C GLY A 11 22.35 26.39 25.48
N PHE A 12 21.89 26.66 24.24
CA PHE A 12 20.53 26.36 23.79
C PHE A 12 20.26 24.85 23.71
N GLU A 13 21.21 24.09 23.17
CA GLU A 13 21.12 22.62 23.09
C GLU A 13 21.00 22.02 24.49
N ARG A 14 21.80 22.50 25.45
CA ARG A 14 21.74 22.09 26.85
C ARG A 14 20.38 22.40 27.51
N PHE A 15 19.74 23.50 27.14
CA PHE A 15 18.41 23.85 27.64
C PHE A 15 17.33 22.94 27.05
N MET A 16 17.33 22.75 25.73
CA MET A 16 16.36 21.88 25.05
C MET A 16 16.46 20.43 25.53
N ASP A 17 17.67 19.90 25.72
CA ASP A 17 17.89 18.58 26.28
C ASP A 17 17.38 18.46 27.73
N GLY A 18 17.49 19.53 28.52
CA GLY A 18 16.88 19.61 29.85
C GLY A 18 15.35 19.54 29.81
N VAL A 19 14.72 20.19 28.83
CA VAL A 19 13.26 20.12 28.63
C VAL A 19 12.84 18.73 28.12
N TYR A 20 13.55 18.14 27.17
CA TYR A 20 13.25 16.80 26.66
C TYR A 20 13.40 15.74 27.76
N SER A 21 14.49 15.79 28.54
CA SER A 21 14.72 14.84 29.64
C SER A 21 13.67 14.91 30.74
N LEU A 22 13.09 16.08 31.00
CA LEU A 22 11.99 16.23 31.96
C LEU A 22 10.79 15.32 31.64
N PHE A 23 10.54 15.04 30.35
CA PHE A 23 9.44 14.19 29.89
C PHE A 23 9.88 12.77 29.50
N ASP A 24 11.05 12.61 28.87
CA ASP A 24 11.51 11.31 28.38
C ASP A 24 11.89 10.37 29.54
N VAL A 25 12.54 10.90 30.59
CA VAL A 25 12.94 10.11 31.77
C VAL A 25 11.74 9.45 32.48
N PRO A 26 10.65 10.18 32.83
CA PRO A 26 9.50 9.52 33.45
C PRO A 26 8.79 8.57 32.49
N VAL A 27 8.75 8.85 31.17
CA VAL A 27 8.11 7.96 30.19
C VAL A 27 8.88 6.65 30.01
N THR A 28 10.20 6.72 29.90
CA THR A 28 11.07 5.54 29.83
C THR A 28 10.99 4.73 31.13
N TRP A 29 11.00 5.38 32.29
CA TRP A 29 10.79 4.73 33.59
C TRP A 29 9.45 3.97 33.66
N ILE A 30 8.33 4.56 33.22
CA ILE A 30 7.03 3.89 33.15
C ILE A 30 7.07 2.68 32.20
N ARG A 31 7.68 2.86 31.01
CA ARG A 31 7.80 1.78 30.02
C ARG A 31 8.56 0.58 30.59
N GLU A 32 9.68 0.82 31.24
CA GLU A 32 10.55 -0.24 31.75
C GLU A 32 10.02 -0.86 33.04
N THR A 33 9.48 -0.05 33.95
CA THR A 33 9.08 -0.52 35.28
C THR A 33 7.67 -1.11 35.29
N ILE A 34 6.75 -0.59 34.48
CA ILE A 34 5.33 -0.95 34.52
C ILE A 34 4.93 -1.72 33.26
N VAL A 35 5.19 -1.17 32.07
CA VAL A 35 4.64 -1.72 30.81
C VAL A 35 5.36 -2.99 30.37
N ALA A 36 6.68 -2.97 30.32
CA ALA A 36 7.49 -4.10 29.86
C ALA A 36 7.30 -5.38 30.70
N PRO A 37 7.37 -5.34 32.05
CA PRO A 37 7.18 -6.55 32.85
C PRO A 37 5.73 -7.02 32.91
N ASN A 38 4.75 -6.12 32.75
CA ASN A 38 3.33 -6.49 32.74
C ASN A 38 2.84 -6.97 31.35
N ARG A 39 3.67 -6.87 30.31
CA ARG A 39 3.32 -7.37 28.98
C ARG A 39 3.57 -8.88 28.94
N ALA A 40 2.51 -9.67 28.90
CA ALA A 40 2.61 -11.08 28.59
C ALA A 40 3.22 -11.26 27.20
N ASP A 41 4.29 -12.04 27.10
CA ASP A 41 4.85 -12.43 25.79
C ASP A 41 3.96 -13.53 25.20
N TYR A 42 3.33 -13.24 24.05
CA TYR A 42 2.52 -14.21 23.33
C TYR A 42 2.86 -14.16 21.83
N ASN A 43 3.03 -15.34 21.27
CA ASN A 43 3.33 -15.47 19.85
C ASN A 43 2.05 -15.26 19.03
N TRP A 44 2.11 -14.35 18.06
CA TRP A 44 1.08 -14.19 17.04
C TRP A 44 1.71 -14.41 15.67
N TYR A 45 0.97 -15.08 14.78
CA TYR A 45 1.45 -15.45 13.45
C TYR A 45 0.65 -14.77 12.36
N HIS A 46 1.32 -14.41 11.28
CA HIS A 46 0.65 -13.93 10.07
C HIS A 46 -0.11 -15.07 9.41
N ARG A 47 -1.43 -14.90 9.23
CA ARG A 47 -2.27 -15.87 8.54
C ARG A 47 -1.88 -15.97 7.07
N LYS A 48 -1.63 -17.19 6.60
CA LYS A 48 -1.33 -17.49 5.19
C LYS A 48 -2.55 -18.13 4.55
N TYR A 49 -3.10 -17.48 3.52
CA TYR A 49 -4.17 -18.05 2.71
C TYR A 49 -3.55 -18.77 1.51
N ARG A 50 -4.01 -19.98 1.21
CA ARG A 50 -3.67 -20.64 -0.06
C ARG A 50 -4.42 -19.97 -1.20
N ARG A 51 -3.88 -20.06 -2.42
CA ARG A 51 -4.60 -19.63 -3.62
C ARG A 51 -5.70 -20.63 -3.95
N VAL A 52 -6.81 -20.08 -4.43
CA VAL A 52 -8.01 -20.74 -4.96
C VAL A 52 -8.02 -20.52 -6.48
N PRO A 53 -8.64 -21.41 -7.28
CA PRO A 53 -8.90 -21.14 -8.69
C PRO A 53 -9.55 -19.77 -8.92
N THR A 54 -9.18 -19.11 -10.01
CA THR A 54 -9.73 -17.81 -10.39
C THR A 54 -11.05 -17.96 -11.13
N ILE A 55 -11.77 -16.84 -11.31
CA ILE A 55 -13.15 -16.85 -11.83
C ILE A 55 -13.27 -17.36 -13.28
N ASP A 56 -12.18 -17.34 -14.04
CA ASP A 56 -12.07 -17.84 -15.41
C ASP A 56 -12.03 -19.37 -15.49
N GLU A 57 -11.57 -20.04 -14.43
CA GLU A 57 -11.52 -21.51 -14.34
C GLU A 57 -12.83 -22.10 -13.80
N CYS A 58 -13.61 -21.30 -13.06
CA CYS A 58 -14.88 -21.73 -12.48
C CYS A 58 -15.99 -21.90 -13.54
N TYR A 59 -16.81 -22.94 -13.37
CA TYR A 59 -18.04 -23.10 -14.16
C TYR A 59 -19.11 -22.05 -13.81
N THR A 60 -20.09 -21.88 -14.69
CA THR A 60 -21.14 -20.87 -14.53
C THR A 60 -22.21 -21.25 -13.51
N ASP A 61 -22.36 -22.54 -13.21
CA ASP A 61 -23.31 -23.11 -12.25
C ASP A 61 -22.69 -23.38 -10.87
N ASP A 62 -21.36 -23.49 -10.78
CA ASP A 62 -20.66 -23.71 -9.51
C ASP A 62 -20.61 -22.44 -8.65
N LEU A 63 -21.52 -22.37 -7.68
CA LEU A 63 -21.60 -21.25 -6.72
C LEU A 63 -20.46 -21.26 -5.70
N MET A 64 -19.90 -22.42 -5.37
CA MET A 64 -18.85 -22.51 -4.34
C MET A 64 -17.52 -22.00 -4.89
N CYS A 65 -17.15 -22.44 -6.10
CA CYS A 65 -15.95 -21.94 -6.78
C CYS A 65 -15.99 -20.41 -6.92
N LYS A 66 -17.14 -19.88 -7.35
CA LYS A 66 -17.35 -18.42 -7.46
C LYS A 66 -17.24 -17.70 -6.13
N PHE A 67 -17.79 -18.27 -5.05
CA PHE A 67 -17.72 -17.68 -3.72
C PHE A 67 -16.27 -17.63 -3.22
N GLU A 68 -15.52 -18.72 -3.32
CA GLU A 68 -14.12 -18.76 -2.88
C GLU A 68 -13.24 -17.81 -3.70
N ALA A 69 -13.46 -17.74 -5.02
CA ALA A 69 -12.79 -16.80 -5.91
C ALA A 69 -13.11 -15.33 -5.57
N ASP A 70 -14.37 -15.02 -5.24
CA ASP A 70 -14.80 -13.69 -4.83
C ASP A 70 -14.17 -13.26 -3.49
N GLU A 71 -14.10 -14.19 -2.52
CA GLU A 71 -13.42 -13.94 -1.25
C GLU A 71 -11.91 -13.74 -1.42
N GLN A 72 -11.27 -14.46 -2.34
CA GLN A 72 -9.88 -14.20 -2.70
C GLN A 72 -9.72 -12.82 -3.35
N TYR A 73 -10.59 -12.46 -4.28
CA TYR A 73 -10.59 -11.17 -4.94
C TYR A 73 -10.74 -10.01 -3.94
N LYS A 74 -11.65 -10.10 -2.97
CA LYS A 74 -11.81 -9.09 -1.91
C LYS A 74 -10.54 -8.91 -1.09
N ARG A 75 -9.91 -10.02 -0.67
CA ARG A 75 -8.64 -10.00 0.06
C ARG A 75 -7.54 -9.36 -0.76
N ASP A 76 -7.40 -9.73 -2.03
CA ASP A 76 -6.40 -9.15 -2.92
C ASP A 76 -6.66 -7.65 -3.17
N ARG A 77 -7.94 -7.21 -3.27
CA ARG A 77 -8.31 -5.80 -3.37
C ARG A 77 -7.88 -4.99 -2.15
N GLU A 78 -8.08 -5.53 -0.95
CA GLU A 78 -7.63 -4.90 0.29
C GLU A 78 -6.11 -4.80 0.36
N VAL A 79 -5.39 -5.86 -0.01
CA VAL A 79 -3.93 -5.86 -0.07
C VAL A 79 -3.41 -4.82 -1.06
N ASP A 80 -3.96 -4.79 -2.29
CA ASP A 80 -3.58 -3.82 -3.31
C ASP A 80 -3.84 -2.38 -2.85
N ALA A 81 -4.97 -2.12 -2.18
CA ALA A 81 -5.25 -0.82 -1.59
C ALA A 81 -4.24 -0.43 -0.50
N LYS A 82 -3.78 -1.39 0.32
CA LYS A 82 -2.73 -1.13 1.32
C LYS A 82 -1.36 -0.88 0.68
N ILE A 83 -1.06 -1.52 -0.46
CA ILE A 83 0.17 -1.25 -1.23
C ILE A 83 0.18 0.20 -1.73
N VAL A 84 -0.91 0.67 -2.34
CA VAL A 84 -1.02 2.08 -2.79
C VAL A 84 -0.89 3.05 -1.62
N ASN A 85 -1.57 2.78 -0.50
CA ASN A 85 -1.46 3.60 0.71
C ASN A 85 -0.03 3.64 1.28
N LEU A 86 0.71 2.54 1.22
CA LEU A 86 2.11 2.50 1.65
C LEU A 86 2.98 3.39 0.77
N LEU A 87 2.80 3.33 -0.55
CA LEU A 87 3.53 4.18 -1.49
C LEU A 87 3.18 5.66 -1.33
N ALA A 88 1.90 5.97 -1.05
CA ALA A 88 1.47 7.34 -0.73
C ALA A 88 2.20 7.88 0.50
N ARG A 89 2.30 7.10 1.58
CA ARG A 89 3.06 7.50 2.78
C ARG A 89 4.53 7.74 2.48
N ARG A 90 5.17 6.85 1.69
CA ARG A 90 6.58 7.02 1.30
C ARG A 90 6.80 8.30 0.50
N ARG A 91 5.88 8.65 -0.40
CA ARG A 91 5.90 9.92 -1.11
C ARG A 91 5.83 11.08 -0.12
N ASP A 92 4.85 11.06 0.79
CA ASP A 92 4.64 12.14 1.75
C ASP A 92 5.83 12.31 2.71
N ASP A 93 6.39 11.20 3.20
CA ASP A 93 7.59 11.18 4.04
C ASP A 93 8.80 11.78 3.30
N CYS A 94 8.98 11.46 2.01
CA CYS A 94 10.05 12.05 1.18
C CYS A 94 9.87 13.56 1.03
N MET A 95 8.65 14.01 0.72
CA MET A 95 8.34 15.44 0.54
C MET A 95 8.56 16.24 1.83
N VAL A 96 8.26 15.65 2.99
CA VAL A 96 8.51 16.28 4.29
C VAL A 96 10.01 16.34 4.61
N TYR A 97 10.76 15.28 4.31
CA TYR A 97 12.19 15.21 4.60
C TYR A 97 13.03 16.10 3.68
N GLU A 98 12.74 16.11 2.39
CA GLU A 98 13.49 16.84 1.35
C GLU A 98 12.85 18.19 0.99
N PHE A 99 12.13 18.85 1.90
CA PHE A 99 11.29 20.06 1.69
C PHE A 99 11.77 21.08 0.63
N THR A 100 13.08 21.26 0.45
CA THR A 100 13.68 22.20 -0.51
C THR A 100 14.08 21.60 -1.87
N SER A 101 14.18 20.27 -1.99
CA SER A 101 14.62 19.56 -3.20
C SER A 101 13.66 18.44 -3.61
N GLU A 102 12.53 18.83 -4.20
CA GLU A 102 11.48 17.91 -4.68
C GLU A 102 11.96 16.94 -5.77
N GLU A 103 12.98 17.31 -6.54
CA GLU A 103 13.55 16.48 -7.60
C GLU A 103 14.05 15.12 -7.11
N LYS A 104 14.52 15.04 -5.86
CA LYS A 104 14.99 13.78 -5.26
C LYS A 104 13.84 12.78 -5.02
N CYS A 105 12.62 13.28 -4.86
CA CYS A 105 11.43 12.46 -4.58
C CYS A 105 10.73 11.95 -5.85
N GLN A 106 11.13 12.41 -7.05
CA GLN A 106 10.55 11.99 -8.33
C GLN A 106 10.44 10.46 -8.51
N PRO A 107 11.47 9.63 -8.26
CA PRO A 107 11.33 8.20 -8.44
C PRO A 107 10.25 7.57 -7.54
N ILE A 108 10.03 8.11 -6.34
CA ILE A 108 9.00 7.63 -5.41
C ILE A 108 7.61 8.09 -5.88
N ILE A 109 7.52 9.33 -6.37
CA ILE A 109 6.30 9.88 -6.95
C ILE A 109 5.86 9.05 -8.16
N ASP A 110 6.78 8.68 -9.04
CA ASP A 110 6.49 7.89 -10.23
C ASP A 110 6.02 6.47 -9.87
N GLN A 111 6.69 5.81 -8.91
CA GLN A 111 6.23 4.52 -8.38
C GLN A 111 4.82 4.61 -7.79
N TYR A 112 4.51 5.67 -7.05
CA TYR A 112 3.17 5.89 -6.52
C TYR A 112 2.13 6.07 -7.64
N LYS A 113 2.43 6.93 -8.63
CA LYS A 113 1.52 7.20 -9.77
C LYS A 113 1.26 5.94 -10.59
N GLU A 114 2.30 5.15 -10.86
CA GLU A 114 2.15 3.88 -11.58
C GLU A 114 1.27 2.90 -10.80
N ALA A 115 1.51 2.77 -9.49
CA ALA A 115 0.71 1.89 -8.63
C ALA A 115 -0.75 2.35 -8.52
N GLU A 116 -0.99 3.66 -8.37
CA GLU A 116 -2.32 4.27 -8.34
C GLU A 116 -3.07 4.03 -9.66
N LEU A 117 -2.41 4.24 -10.79
CA LEU A 117 -2.97 3.98 -12.12
C LEU A 117 -3.30 2.50 -12.29
N ASN A 118 -2.39 1.59 -11.91
CA ASN A 118 -2.63 0.15 -11.98
C ASN A 118 -3.79 -0.30 -11.10
N TRP A 119 -3.90 0.27 -9.89
CA TRP A 119 -5.02 0.03 -8.98
C TRP A 119 -6.33 0.54 -9.58
N PHE A 120 -6.37 1.75 -10.12
CA PHE A 120 -7.55 2.32 -10.77
C PHE A 120 -7.97 1.54 -12.02
N ILE A 121 -7.02 1.08 -12.83
CA ILE A 121 -7.31 0.21 -13.97
C ILE A 121 -8.02 -1.07 -13.52
N LYS A 122 -7.59 -1.69 -12.41
CA LYS A 122 -8.18 -2.93 -11.90
C LYS A 122 -9.52 -2.71 -11.19
N TYR A 123 -9.62 -1.68 -10.35
CA TYR A 123 -10.74 -1.51 -9.40
C TYR A 123 -11.58 -0.24 -9.60
N GLY A 124 -11.10 0.74 -10.37
CA GLY A 124 -11.82 1.99 -10.66
C GLY A 124 -13.13 1.75 -11.40
N ASP A 125 -14.08 2.68 -11.26
CA ASP A 125 -15.42 2.65 -11.88
C ASP A 125 -16.28 1.39 -11.58
N LEU A 126 -15.80 0.48 -10.75
CA LEU A 126 -16.59 -0.62 -10.21
C LEU A 126 -17.44 -0.12 -9.05
N THR A 127 -18.61 -0.70 -8.88
CA THR A 127 -19.48 -0.38 -7.75
C THR A 127 -18.84 -0.80 -6.43
N PRO A 128 -19.18 -0.15 -5.29
CA PRO A 128 -18.63 -0.52 -3.98
C PRO A 128 -18.81 -2.01 -3.64
N HIS A 129 -19.93 -2.59 -4.08
CA HIS A 129 -20.28 -4.01 -3.92
C HIS A 129 -19.96 -4.86 -5.16
N SER A 130 -18.98 -4.47 -5.97
CA SER A 130 -18.58 -5.22 -7.16
C SER A 130 -18.01 -6.59 -6.79
N THR A 131 -18.48 -7.62 -7.47
CA THR A 131 -17.95 -8.98 -7.38
C THR A 131 -16.76 -9.19 -8.32
N VAL A 132 -16.05 -10.29 -8.13
CA VAL A 132 -14.97 -10.74 -9.03
C VAL A 132 -15.42 -10.85 -10.49
N VAL A 133 -16.69 -11.18 -10.74
CA VAL A 133 -17.28 -11.26 -12.08
C VAL A 133 -17.29 -9.89 -12.76
N ALA A 134 -17.63 -8.82 -12.04
CA ALA A 134 -17.63 -7.47 -12.60
C ALA A 134 -16.21 -7.02 -12.96
N ALA A 135 -15.24 -7.30 -12.10
CA ALA A 135 -13.83 -7.03 -12.38
C ALA A 135 -13.33 -7.81 -13.60
N PHE A 136 -13.71 -9.09 -13.72
CA PHE A 136 -13.37 -9.92 -14.88
C PHE A 136 -13.99 -9.38 -16.18
N MET A 137 -15.25 -8.95 -16.15
CA MET A 137 -15.88 -8.31 -17.31
C MET A 137 -15.19 -7.00 -17.68
N LYS A 138 -14.79 -6.18 -16.71
CA LYS A 138 -13.99 -4.96 -16.97
C LYS A 138 -12.66 -5.31 -17.66
N GLN A 139 -11.94 -6.30 -17.16
CA GLN A 139 -10.69 -6.78 -17.77
C GLN A 139 -10.92 -7.24 -19.22
N LYS A 140 -11.99 -8.01 -19.46
CA LYS A 140 -12.37 -8.45 -20.81
C LYS A 140 -12.66 -7.29 -21.74
N HIS A 141 -13.39 -6.27 -21.28
CA HIS A 141 -13.66 -5.06 -22.08
C HIS A 141 -12.37 -4.35 -22.47
N ARG A 142 -11.40 -4.23 -21.54
CA ARG A 142 -10.09 -3.64 -21.81
C ARG A 142 -9.35 -4.40 -22.92
N LEU A 143 -9.25 -5.72 -22.80
CA LEU A 143 -8.55 -6.57 -23.78
C LEU A 143 -9.20 -6.50 -25.18
N ILE A 144 -10.53 -6.47 -25.25
CA ILE A 144 -11.24 -6.30 -26.53
C ILE A 144 -10.96 -4.91 -27.12
N ALA A 145 -10.94 -3.86 -26.30
CA ALA A 145 -10.65 -2.51 -26.76
C ALA A 145 -9.19 -2.37 -27.26
N GLU A 146 -8.22 -2.94 -26.55
CA GLU A 146 -6.81 -2.99 -26.95
C GLU A 146 -6.65 -3.71 -28.29
N ARG A 147 -7.27 -4.89 -28.44
CA ARG A 147 -7.29 -5.63 -29.71
C ARG A 147 -7.87 -4.80 -30.86
N ARG A 148 -8.98 -4.10 -30.64
CA ARG A 148 -9.60 -3.23 -31.66
C ARG A 148 -8.69 -2.07 -32.06
N ARG A 149 -7.97 -1.46 -31.11
CA ARG A 149 -7.01 -0.40 -31.39
C ARG A 149 -5.84 -0.92 -32.23
N ALA A 150 -5.31 -2.08 -31.88
CA ALA A 150 -4.21 -2.72 -32.62
C ALA A 150 -4.62 -3.04 -34.07
N LEU A 151 -5.81 -3.61 -34.29
CA LEU A 151 -6.32 -3.90 -35.64
C LEU A 151 -6.50 -2.63 -36.48
N LYS A 152 -7.04 -1.55 -35.88
CA LYS A 152 -7.16 -0.26 -36.58
C LYS A 152 -5.80 0.32 -36.95
N ALA A 153 -4.81 0.24 -36.05
CA ALA A 153 -3.46 0.71 -36.31
C ALA A 153 -2.77 -0.07 -37.44
N GLN A 154 -3.02 -1.39 -37.52
CA GLN A 154 -2.56 -2.22 -38.64
C GLN A 154 -3.21 -1.78 -39.95
N GLN A 155 -4.54 -1.60 -39.95
CA GLN A 155 -5.28 -1.14 -41.14
C GLN A 155 -4.83 0.24 -41.61
N THR A 156 -4.56 1.19 -40.71
CA THR A 156 -4.05 2.50 -41.09
C THR A 156 -2.64 2.41 -41.68
N ALA A 157 -1.78 1.56 -41.13
CA ALA A 157 -0.42 1.34 -41.66
C ALA A 157 -0.40 0.62 -43.02
N GLU A 158 -1.46 -0.14 -43.36
CA GLU A 158 -1.62 -0.76 -44.68
C GLU A 158 -2.18 0.21 -45.74
N LEU A 159 -2.79 1.31 -45.32
CA LEU A 159 -3.37 2.35 -46.20
C LEU A 159 -2.40 3.51 -46.47
N GLU A 160 -1.33 3.62 -45.69
CA GLU A 160 -0.20 4.55 -45.89
C GLU A 160 0.88 3.95 -46.80
#